data_AF-A0A4Q4Y079-F1
#
_entry.id   AF-A0A4Q4Y079-F1
#
_cell.length_a   1.000
_cell.length_b   1.000
_cell.length_c   1.000
_cell.angle_alpha   90.00
_cell.angle_beta   90.00
_cell.angle_gamma   90.00
#
_symmetry.space_group_name_H-M   'P 1'
#
loop_
_entity.id
_entity.type
_entity.pdbx_description
1 polymer ?
#
loop_
_entity_poly.entity_id
_entity_poly.type
_entity_poly.pdbx_seq_one_letter_code
_entity_poly.pdbx_strand_id
1 'polypeptide(L)'
;MDPQSQSRFFPMPIEIRQAIYAHIIPSAVHLFLQQDKVAVSACIEPCPERDLSGMERRSTGDWRTDAIMARRLRSSWGPHWKCEEVALGLGGSYADKMCDVARNVTMSAILAACKKMYTDILIFMVNTVTFHVTDLETFKYLVQRNQDSGLSHLFSEGLLPNFCPFLKQLNITLRLHLSFFKTPENAVALTSSAGAGDILKTPDNIPSHLKTWAQIWAALARQLKQLQNLHIWLDTDDKSSWSLVNERAILSHLAALISIGTAPGLKHVSVNLPLLHPRHEKPERHFTNDNPPPPACLTIQRNLRQTFHGKEITPGEFHVISDSEFSILVEMLELPEFEGMSLAEVVKAEQECWRRGQSLEAELRALTSWEFPLL
;
A
#
# COMPACT_ATOMS: atom_id res chain seq x y z
N MET A 1 14.86 34.27 28.34
CA MET A 1 13.42 33.95 28.20
C MET A 1 13.24 33.17 26.92
N ASP A 2 12.47 32.09 26.93
CA ASP A 2 12.16 31.31 25.72
C ASP A 2 11.10 32.08 24.90
N PRO A 3 11.40 32.54 23.66
CA PRO A 3 10.40 33.21 22.83
C PRO A 3 9.13 32.38 22.61
N GLN A 4 9.23 31.05 22.68
CA GLN A 4 8.07 30.16 22.56
C GLN A 4 7.14 30.26 23.78
N SER A 5 7.65 30.64 24.96
CA SER A 5 6.81 30.83 26.15
C SER A 5 6.01 32.14 26.12
N GLN A 6 6.29 33.04 25.18
CA GLN A 6 5.56 34.31 24.99
C GLN A 6 4.42 34.20 23.97
N SER A 7 4.34 33.11 23.20
CA SER A 7 3.26 32.90 22.24
C SER A 7 1.94 32.69 22.98
N ARG A 8 0.91 33.46 22.59
CA ARG A 8 -0.48 33.31 23.11
C ARG A 8 -1.12 31.99 22.72
N PHE A 9 -0.52 31.23 21.80
CA PHE A 9 -1.04 29.95 21.35
C PHE A 9 -0.92 28.86 22.42
N PHE A 10 0.24 28.73 23.07
CA PHE A 10 0.48 27.63 24.00
C PHE A 10 -0.23 27.71 25.37
N PRO A 11 -0.62 28.89 25.87
CA PRO A 11 -1.51 29.01 27.01
C PRO A 11 -2.95 28.59 26.74
N MET A 12 -3.36 28.42 25.48
CA MET A 12 -4.72 27.97 25.17
C MET A 12 -4.96 26.52 25.67
N PRO A 13 -6.19 26.18 26.08
CA PRO A 13 -6.57 24.82 26.45
C PRO A 13 -6.17 23.82 25.35
N ILE A 14 -5.79 22.61 25.76
CA ILE A 14 -5.32 21.58 24.82
C ILE A 14 -6.39 21.24 23.78
N GLU A 15 -7.67 21.30 24.17
CA GLU A 15 -8.82 21.01 23.32
C GLU A 15 -8.91 22.01 22.17
N ILE A 16 -8.67 23.31 22.44
CA ILE A 16 -8.66 24.36 21.42
C ILE A 16 -7.48 24.18 20.47
N ARG A 17 -6.29 23.86 21.00
CA ARG A 17 -5.12 23.59 20.17
C ARG A 17 -5.32 22.37 19.27
N GLN A 18 -5.86 21.28 19.80
CA GLN A 18 -6.19 20.08 19.05
C GLN A 18 -7.28 20.33 18.00
N ALA A 19 -8.29 21.14 18.30
CA ALA A 19 -9.29 21.55 17.33
C ALA A 19 -8.65 22.34 16.18
N ILE A 20 -7.73 23.26 16.46
CA ILE A 20 -6.95 23.98 15.43
C ILE A 20 -6.14 22.98 14.60
N TYR A 21 -5.43 22.05 15.24
CA TYR A 21 -4.66 21.04 14.52
C TYR A 21 -5.54 20.17 13.61
N ALA A 22 -6.72 19.75 14.07
CA ALA A 22 -7.65 18.98 13.27
C ALA A 22 -8.13 19.70 12.00
N HIS A 23 -8.09 21.04 11.97
CA HIS A 23 -8.45 21.82 10.78
C HIS A 23 -7.30 21.96 9.78
N ILE A 24 -6.05 21.82 10.22
CA ILE A 24 -4.88 22.13 9.41
C ILE A 24 -4.12 20.86 9.00
N ILE A 25 -4.09 19.87 9.87
CA ILE A 25 -3.40 18.59 9.67
C ILE A 25 -4.34 17.65 8.90
N PRO A 26 -3.91 17.06 7.78
CA PRO A 26 -4.67 16.07 7.03
C PRO A 26 -4.93 14.83 7.89
N SER A 27 -6.00 14.11 7.58
CA SER A 27 -6.34 12.86 8.25
C SER A 27 -5.31 11.74 8.02
N ALA A 28 -4.49 11.86 6.98
CA ALA A 28 -3.45 10.90 6.66
C ALA A 28 -2.16 11.59 6.16
N VAL A 29 -1.02 10.96 6.42
CA VAL A 29 0.32 11.42 6.00
C VAL A 29 1.17 10.25 5.51
N HIS A 30 2.14 10.51 4.65
CA HIS A 30 3.15 9.54 4.23
C HIS A 30 4.44 9.73 5.01
N LEU A 31 5.01 8.61 5.45
CA LEU A 31 6.39 8.50 5.92
C LEU A 31 7.21 7.89 4.80
N PHE A 32 8.31 8.53 4.44
CA PHE A 32 9.22 8.03 3.41
C PHE A 32 10.66 8.47 3.69
N LEU A 33 11.63 7.73 3.18
CA LEU A 33 13.04 8.12 3.26
C LEU A 33 13.40 9.12 2.17
N GLN A 34 14.03 10.21 2.58
CA GLN A 34 14.63 11.21 1.70
C GLN A 34 16.01 11.56 2.25
N GLN A 35 17.07 11.29 1.48
CA GLN A 35 18.46 11.54 1.90
C GLN A 35 18.77 10.91 3.27
N ASP A 36 18.42 9.63 3.43
CA ASP A 36 18.59 8.84 4.67
C ASP A 36 17.84 9.37 5.91
N LYS A 37 16.89 10.29 5.71
CA LYS A 37 16.05 10.84 6.78
C LYS A 37 14.59 10.54 6.53
N VAL A 38 13.83 10.33 7.60
CA VAL A 38 12.37 10.20 7.50
C VAL A 38 11.77 11.57 7.25
N ALA A 39 11.13 11.70 6.10
CA ALA A 39 10.32 12.84 5.72
C ALA A 39 8.82 12.53 5.93
N VAL A 40 8.04 13.60 6.04
CA VAL A 40 6.57 13.53 6.14
C VAL A 40 5.97 14.37 5.03
N SER A 41 5.03 13.81 4.29
CA SER A 41 4.20 14.56 3.35
C SER A 41 2.72 14.33 3.63
N ALA A 42 1.89 15.32 3.28
CA ALA A 42 0.44 15.18 3.38
C ALA A 42 -0.06 14.11 2.39
N CYS A 43 -0.96 13.24 2.84
CA CYS A 43 -1.69 12.37 1.93
C CYS A 43 -2.85 13.16 1.30
N ILE A 44 -2.82 13.31 -0.01
CA ILE A 44 -3.84 14.05 -0.78
C ILE A 44 -5.00 13.14 -1.23
N GLU A 45 -4.82 11.83 -1.12
CA GLU A 45 -5.81 10.82 -1.46
C GLU A 45 -5.85 9.74 -0.36
N PRO A 46 -6.49 10.03 0.79
CA PRO A 46 -6.40 9.20 2.00
C PRO A 46 -7.11 7.85 1.91
N CYS A 47 -8.01 7.67 0.93
CA CYS A 47 -8.71 6.41 0.70
C CYS A 47 -8.75 6.10 -0.80
N PRO A 48 -7.65 5.55 -1.36
CA PRO A 48 -7.57 5.23 -2.78
C PRO A 48 -8.15 3.83 -3.09
N GLU A 49 -8.89 3.21 -2.16
CA GLU A 49 -9.56 1.90 -2.30
C GLU A 49 -10.73 1.99 -3.29
N ARG A 50 -10.42 2.32 -4.54
CA ARG A 50 -11.30 2.29 -5.69
C ARG A 50 -10.76 1.26 -6.67
N ASP A 51 -11.62 0.71 -7.50
CA ASP A 51 -11.19 -0.10 -8.64
C ASP A 51 -10.47 0.82 -9.65
N LEU A 52 -9.16 0.92 -9.49
CA LEU A 52 -8.29 1.80 -10.28
C LEU A 52 -7.66 1.00 -11.42
N SER A 53 -8.28 1.05 -12.60
CA SER A 53 -7.75 0.39 -13.80
C SER A 53 -6.37 0.92 -14.21
N GLY A 54 -6.00 2.12 -13.77
CA GLY A 54 -4.82 2.85 -14.20
C GLY A 54 -5.15 3.98 -15.15
N MET A 55 -6.36 4.01 -15.73
CA MET A 55 -6.82 5.10 -16.60
C MET A 55 -6.92 6.44 -15.86
N GLU A 56 -7.16 6.43 -14.56
CA GLU A 56 -7.17 7.63 -13.71
C GLU A 56 -5.81 8.33 -13.67
N ARG A 57 -4.74 7.65 -14.08
CA ARG A 57 -3.36 8.17 -14.10
C ARG A 57 -3.02 8.92 -15.39
N ARG A 58 -3.90 8.86 -16.38
CA ARG A 58 -3.73 9.51 -17.68
C ARG A 58 -3.49 11.01 -17.51
N SER A 59 -2.69 11.57 -18.41
CA SER A 59 -2.60 13.01 -18.62
C SER A 59 -3.55 13.43 -19.75
N THR A 60 -3.10 14.25 -20.68
CA THR A 60 -3.86 14.72 -21.85
C THR A 60 -3.33 14.08 -23.13
N GLY A 61 -4.21 13.68 -24.06
CA GLY A 61 -3.80 13.08 -25.34
C GLY A 61 -3.90 11.55 -25.35
N ASP A 62 -3.35 10.89 -26.38
CA ASP A 62 -3.41 9.43 -26.53
C ASP A 62 -2.68 8.72 -25.37
N TRP A 63 -3.38 7.83 -24.68
CA TRP A 63 -2.86 7.13 -23.51
C TRP A 63 -1.72 6.18 -23.87
N ARG A 64 -1.68 5.65 -25.10
CA ARG A 64 -0.67 4.66 -25.52
C ARG A 64 0.76 5.22 -25.47
N THR A 65 0.89 6.50 -25.80
CA THR A 65 2.16 7.23 -25.85
C THR A 65 2.34 8.22 -24.70
N ASP A 66 1.46 8.16 -23.70
CA ASP A 66 1.47 9.06 -22.57
C ASP A 66 2.59 8.67 -21.58
N ALA A 67 3.75 9.29 -21.74
CA ALA A 67 4.90 9.09 -20.87
C ALA A 67 4.63 9.50 -19.40
N ILE A 68 3.73 10.47 -19.16
CA ILE A 68 3.35 10.88 -17.79
C ILE A 68 2.52 9.76 -17.15
N MET A 69 1.53 9.23 -17.87
CA MET A 69 0.75 8.07 -17.44
C MET A 69 1.66 6.87 -17.21
N ALA A 70 2.55 6.55 -18.14
CA ALA A 70 3.46 5.42 -18.02
C ALA A 70 4.36 5.54 -16.77
N ARG A 71 4.85 6.74 -16.44
CA ARG A 71 5.56 7.00 -15.18
C ARG A 71 4.66 6.75 -13.97
N ARG A 72 3.45 7.31 -13.95
CA ARG A 72 2.50 7.17 -12.83
C ARG A 72 2.07 5.72 -12.60
N LEU A 73 1.89 4.92 -13.65
CA LEU A 73 1.59 3.49 -13.59
C LEU A 73 2.74 2.67 -12.99
N ARG A 74 3.97 3.20 -12.99
CA ARG A 74 5.16 2.61 -12.38
C ARG A 74 5.46 3.15 -10.98
N SER A 75 4.59 3.99 -10.43
CA SER A 75 4.72 4.52 -9.08
C SER A 75 4.94 3.39 -8.07
N SER A 76 5.95 3.57 -7.22
CA SER A 76 6.23 2.64 -6.12
C SER A 76 5.21 2.77 -4.98
N TRP A 77 4.53 3.92 -4.90
CA TRP A 77 3.48 4.20 -3.93
C TRP A 77 2.10 3.64 -4.34
N GLY A 78 2.04 2.90 -5.45
CA GLY A 78 0.87 2.14 -5.86
C GLY A 78 -0.35 3.05 -6.08
N PRO A 79 -1.45 2.87 -5.34
CA PRO A 79 -2.63 3.76 -5.42
C PRO A 79 -2.34 5.22 -5.03
N HIS A 80 -1.31 5.48 -4.21
CA HIS A 80 -0.93 6.83 -3.75
C HIS A 80 0.04 7.55 -4.71
N TRP A 81 0.01 7.26 -6.01
CA TRP A 81 0.94 7.81 -6.99
C TRP A 81 0.98 9.34 -7.05
N LYS A 82 -0.17 10.00 -6.83
CA LYS A 82 -0.22 11.47 -6.74
C LYS A 82 0.57 12.00 -5.56
N CYS A 83 0.52 11.29 -4.42
CA CYS A 83 1.25 11.67 -3.22
C CYS A 83 2.77 11.54 -3.46
N GLU A 84 3.20 10.52 -4.22
CA GLU A 84 4.61 10.35 -4.65
C GLU A 84 5.04 11.52 -5.55
N GLU A 85 4.21 11.90 -6.53
CA GLU A 85 4.46 13.06 -7.40
C GLU A 85 4.67 14.35 -6.60
N VAL A 86 3.79 14.63 -5.63
CA VAL A 86 3.87 15.81 -4.77
C VAL A 86 5.07 15.75 -3.83
N ALA A 87 5.38 14.59 -3.26
CA ALA A 87 6.52 14.41 -2.36
C ALA A 87 7.87 14.59 -3.08
N LEU A 88 7.97 14.11 -4.32
CA LEU A 88 9.18 14.19 -5.14
C LEU A 88 9.26 15.48 -5.99
N GLY A 89 8.21 16.30 -6.00
CA GLY A 89 8.14 17.49 -6.85
C GLY A 89 8.02 17.18 -8.35
N LEU A 90 7.55 15.97 -8.70
CA LEU A 90 7.41 15.49 -10.07
C LEU A 90 5.99 15.76 -10.57
N GLY A 91 5.73 16.84 -11.31
CA GLY A 91 4.36 17.14 -11.79
C GLY A 91 4.30 17.86 -13.13
N GLY A 92 3.37 17.44 -14.01
CA GLY A 92 3.27 17.84 -15.43
C GLY A 92 2.19 18.88 -15.81
N SER A 93 1.39 19.42 -14.89
CA SER A 93 0.43 20.50 -15.20
C SER A 93 0.25 21.47 -14.03
N TYR A 94 0.00 22.75 -14.31
CA TYR A 94 0.05 23.87 -13.35
C TYR A 94 -1.21 24.01 -12.47
N ALA A 95 -2.37 23.53 -12.93
CA ALA A 95 -3.66 23.81 -12.29
C ALA A 95 -3.97 22.87 -11.09
N ASP A 96 -3.72 21.57 -11.24
CA ASP A 96 -3.91 20.57 -10.16
C ASP A 96 -2.85 20.71 -9.04
N LYS A 97 -1.71 21.35 -9.36
CA LYS A 97 -0.58 21.53 -8.42
C LYS A 97 -0.89 22.42 -7.23
N MET A 98 -1.71 23.46 -7.38
CA MET A 98 -1.75 24.54 -6.39
C MET A 98 -2.30 24.06 -5.04
N CYS A 99 -3.39 23.28 -5.03
CA CYS A 99 -4.01 22.83 -3.78
C CYS A 99 -3.19 21.75 -3.07
N ASP A 100 -2.67 20.77 -3.81
CA ASP A 100 -1.98 19.61 -3.25
C ASP A 100 -0.56 19.94 -2.79
N VAL A 101 0.16 20.74 -3.57
CA VAL A 101 1.47 21.28 -3.14
C VAL A 101 1.28 22.20 -1.94
N ALA A 102 0.23 23.03 -1.91
CA ALA A 102 -0.04 23.89 -0.76
C ALA A 102 -0.28 23.09 0.53
N ARG A 103 -0.99 21.95 0.46
CA ARG A 103 -1.19 21.06 1.61
C ARG A 103 0.13 20.50 2.15
N ASN A 104 1.01 20.02 1.26
CA ASN A 104 2.31 19.50 1.66
C ASN A 104 3.22 20.61 2.25
N VAL A 105 3.27 21.77 1.58
CA VAL A 105 4.02 22.95 2.08
C VAL A 105 3.51 23.40 3.44
N THR A 106 2.19 23.40 3.65
CA THR A 106 1.57 23.74 4.94
C THR A 106 2.00 22.78 6.04
N MET A 107 1.99 21.46 5.76
CA MET A 107 2.47 20.45 6.70
C MET A 107 3.93 20.69 7.11
N SER A 108 4.84 20.85 6.13
CA SER A 108 6.26 21.08 6.42
C SER A 108 6.48 22.38 7.19
N ALA A 109 5.78 23.46 6.82
CA ALA A 109 5.89 24.75 7.49
C ALA A 109 5.46 24.69 8.96
N ILE A 110 4.38 23.95 9.25
CA ILE A 110 3.86 23.80 10.61
C ILE A 110 4.79 22.96 11.48
N LEU A 111 5.32 21.86 10.95
CA LEU A 111 6.32 21.04 11.66
C LEU A 111 7.62 21.81 11.91
N ALA A 112 7.95 22.79 11.05
CA ALA A 112 9.13 23.64 11.19
C ALA A 112 8.90 24.89 12.07
N ALA A 113 7.67 25.18 12.53
CA ALA A 113 7.35 26.45 13.17
C ALA A 113 8.13 26.71 14.47
N CYS A 114 8.06 25.77 15.43
CA CYS A 114 8.92 25.78 16.62
C CYS A 114 8.90 24.41 17.32
N LYS A 115 9.88 24.15 18.19
CA LYS A 115 10.03 22.86 18.90
C LYS A 115 8.79 22.49 19.71
N LYS A 116 8.18 23.46 20.40
CA LYS A 116 6.98 23.20 21.24
C LYS A 116 5.77 22.83 20.40
N MET A 117 5.53 23.54 19.30
CA MET A 117 4.45 23.21 18.35
C MET A 117 4.71 21.85 17.69
N TYR A 118 5.95 21.58 17.28
CA TYR A 118 6.33 20.30 16.69
C TYR A 118 6.00 19.12 17.62
N THR A 119 6.41 19.15 18.89
CA THR A 119 6.08 18.09 19.85
C THR A 119 4.58 17.92 20.05
N ASP A 120 3.86 19.03 20.20
CA ASP A 120 2.42 19.03 20.44
C ASP A 120 1.62 18.46 19.25
N ILE A 121 2.08 18.78 18.03
CA ILE A 121 1.53 18.26 16.79
C ILE A 121 1.84 16.80 16.61
N LEU A 122 3.07 16.34 16.91
CA LEU A 122 3.38 14.91 16.83
C LEU A 122 2.52 14.10 17.80
N ILE A 123 2.30 14.59 19.02
CA ILE A 123 1.39 13.97 19.98
C ILE A 123 -0.03 13.91 19.42
N PHE A 124 -0.51 14.99 18.79
CA PHE A 124 -1.81 14.97 18.12
C PHE A 124 -1.85 13.91 17.00
N MET A 125 -0.88 13.96 16.08
CA MET A 125 -0.84 13.11 14.89
C MET A 125 -0.81 11.62 15.22
N VAL A 126 0.05 11.17 16.15
CA VAL A 126 0.12 9.73 16.49
C VAL A 126 -1.20 9.17 17.05
N ASN A 127 -2.05 10.06 17.58
CA ASN A 127 -3.33 9.70 18.15
C ASN A 127 -4.50 9.74 17.14
N THR A 128 -4.40 10.54 16.08
CA THR A 128 -5.55 10.88 15.20
C THR A 128 -5.32 10.59 13.72
N VAL A 129 -4.07 10.61 13.26
CA VAL A 129 -3.71 10.55 11.84
C VAL A 129 -3.33 9.13 11.43
N THR A 130 -3.69 8.75 10.21
CA THR A 130 -3.23 7.51 9.57
C THR A 130 -1.86 7.73 8.92
N PHE A 131 -0.89 6.89 9.26
CA PHE A 131 0.45 6.96 8.67
C PHE A 131 0.58 5.94 7.55
N HIS A 132 0.98 6.38 6.37
CA HIS A 132 1.25 5.53 5.22
C HIS A 132 2.75 5.28 5.09
N VAL A 133 3.14 4.03 4.86
CA VAL A 133 4.50 3.63 4.50
C VAL A 133 4.41 2.85 3.20
N THR A 134 5.18 3.26 2.19
CA THR A 134 5.01 2.78 0.81
C THR A 134 6.17 1.91 0.31
N ASP A 135 7.18 1.67 1.15
CA ASP A 135 8.34 0.85 0.80
C ASP A 135 8.94 0.15 2.02
N LEU A 136 9.65 -0.97 1.76
CA LEU A 136 10.25 -1.79 2.81
C LEU A 136 11.43 -1.11 3.50
N GLU A 137 12.17 -0.22 2.83
CA GLU A 137 13.37 0.40 3.41
C GLU A 137 12.99 1.48 4.42
N THR A 138 12.00 2.30 4.12
CA THR A 138 11.38 3.22 5.08
C THR A 138 10.85 2.44 6.28
N PHE A 139 10.12 1.35 6.03
CA PHE A 139 9.55 0.57 7.12
C PHE A 139 10.64 -0.06 8.01
N LYS A 140 11.67 -0.62 7.39
CA LYS A 140 12.86 -1.16 8.07
C LYS A 140 13.55 -0.10 8.90
N TYR A 141 13.76 1.10 8.36
CA TYR A 141 14.39 2.20 9.09
C TYR A 141 13.60 2.58 10.35
N LEU A 142 12.27 2.70 10.26
CA LEU A 142 11.40 3.04 11.38
C LEU A 142 11.48 1.99 12.51
N VAL A 143 11.69 0.73 12.14
CA VAL A 143 11.63 -0.42 13.05
C VAL A 143 13.02 -0.85 13.57
N GLN A 144 14.12 -0.56 12.86
CA GLN A 144 15.47 -0.90 13.30
C GLN A 144 16.06 0.13 14.26
N ARG A 145 15.74 1.43 14.10
CA ARG A 145 16.30 2.50 14.93
C ARG A 145 16.03 2.33 16.44
N ASN A 146 14.90 1.72 16.81
CA ASN A 146 14.57 1.46 18.21
C ASN A 146 15.41 0.33 18.84
N GLN A 147 16.13 -0.47 18.05
CA GLN A 147 16.95 -1.59 18.54
C GLN A 147 18.38 -1.15 18.85
N ASP A 148 18.92 -0.23 18.06
CA ASP A 148 20.31 0.24 18.16
C ASP A 148 20.47 1.44 19.10
N SER A 149 19.65 1.53 20.15
CA SER A 149 19.64 2.66 21.10
C SER A 149 20.85 2.64 22.04
N GLY A 150 22.05 2.79 21.47
CA GLY A 150 23.13 3.54 22.10
C GLY A 150 22.82 5.03 21.96
N LEU A 151 22.98 5.77 23.05
CA LEU A 151 22.58 7.18 23.29
C LEU A 151 23.18 8.24 22.32
N SER A 152 23.74 7.85 21.18
CA SER A 152 24.71 8.66 20.40
C SER A 152 24.11 9.53 19.30
N HIS A 153 22.84 9.37 18.91
CA HIS A 153 22.25 10.11 17.76
C HIS A 153 20.97 10.92 18.07
N LEU A 154 20.68 11.19 19.35
CA LEU A 154 19.43 11.83 19.80
C LEU A 154 19.21 13.28 19.32
N PHE A 155 20.19 13.93 18.70
CA PHE A 155 20.14 15.38 18.43
C PHE A 155 20.24 15.79 16.96
N SER A 156 20.49 14.87 16.02
CA SER A 156 20.73 15.24 14.61
C SER A 156 19.55 14.98 13.66
N GLU A 157 18.54 14.24 14.09
CA GLU A 157 17.43 13.77 13.25
C GLU A 157 16.12 13.96 14.00
N GLY A 158 15.06 14.44 13.32
CA GLY A 158 13.81 14.91 13.93
C GLY A 158 13.17 13.92 14.92
N LEU A 159 12.28 14.38 15.81
CA LEU A 159 11.73 13.54 16.89
C LEU A 159 10.78 12.44 16.38
N LEU A 160 10.31 12.52 15.14
CA LEU A 160 9.29 11.63 14.57
C LEU A 160 9.56 10.12 14.76
N PRO A 161 10.78 9.57 14.56
CA PRO A 161 11.05 8.16 14.81
C PRO A 161 10.85 7.75 16.28
N ASN A 162 11.08 8.67 17.22
CA ASN A 162 10.83 8.42 18.65
C ASN A 162 9.33 8.30 18.97
N PHE A 163 8.48 8.82 18.09
CA PHE A 163 7.03 8.74 18.24
C PHE A 163 6.41 7.51 17.56
N CYS A 164 7.18 6.76 16.76
CA CYS A 164 6.71 5.55 16.09
C CYS A 164 6.04 4.54 17.03
N PRO A 165 6.58 4.22 18.23
CA PRO A 165 5.93 3.27 19.15
C PRO A 165 4.50 3.64 19.57
N PHE A 166 4.10 4.90 19.42
CA PHE A 166 2.79 5.43 19.81
C PHE A 166 1.79 5.49 18.64
N LEU A 167 2.19 5.07 17.45
CA LEU A 167 1.30 5.05 16.28
C LEU A 167 0.09 4.15 16.55
N LYS A 168 -1.11 4.69 16.34
CA LYS A 168 -2.37 3.93 16.47
C LYS A 168 -2.90 3.38 15.15
N GLN A 169 -2.55 4.02 14.03
CA GLN A 169 -3.06 3.70 12.70
C GLN A 169 -1.92 3.69 11.69
N LEU A 170 -1.72 2.55 11.03
CA LEU A 170 -0.65 2.36 10.06
C LEU A 170 -1.20 1.67 8.80
N ASN A 171 -0.95 2.29 7.66
CA ASN A 171 -1.24 1.75 6.34
C ASN A 171 0.09 1.46 5.64
N ILE A 172 0.24 0.24 5.15
CA ILE A 172 1.45 -0.23 4.48
C ILE A 172 1.07 -0.58 3.05
N THR A 173 1.69 0.06 2.06
CA THR A 173 1.47 -0.23 0.65
C THR A 173 2.76 -0.77 0.07
N LEU A 174 2.80 -2.02 -0.35
CA LEU A 174 4.00 -2.66 -0.86
C LEU A 174 3.75 -3.23 -2.24
N ARG A 175 4.42 -2.63 -3.22
CA ARG A 175 4.50 -3.13 -4.58
C ARG A 175 5.88 -3.75 -4.79
N LEU A 176 5.95 -5.08 -4.72
CA LEU A 176 7.21 -5.83 -4.66
C LEU A 176 7.41 -6.69 -5.90
N HIS A 177 8.66 -7.04 -6.20
CA HIS A 177 8.95 -7.90 -7.33
C HIS A 177 8.36 -9.31 -7.16
N LEU A 178 7.84 -9.92 -8.23
CA LEU A 178 7.20 -11.25 -8.16
C LEU A 178 8.11 -12.33 -7.53
N SER A 179 9.43 -12.22 -7.73
CA SER A 179 10.41 -13.13 -7.10
C SER A 179 10.37 -13.08 -5.57
N PHE A 180 10.03 -11.93 -4.97
CA PHE A 180 9.83 -11.80 -3.53
C PHE A 180 8.76 -12.76 -3.04
N PHE A 181 7.61 -12.80 -3.72
CA PHE A 181 6.46 -13.63 -3.35
C PHE A 181 6.65 -15.13 -3.62
N LYS A 182 7.52 -15.51 -4.56
CA LYS A 182 7.88 -16.92 -4.80
C LYS A 182 8.82 -17.49 -3.73
N THR A 183 9.47 -16.63 -2.95
CA THR A 183 10.46 -17.05 -1.95
C THR A 183 9.83 -17.69 -0.69
N PRO A 184 8.73 -17.16 -0.10
CA PRO A 184 8.03 -17.77 1.03
C PRO A 184 7.58 -19.22 0.78
N GLU A 185 7.21 -19.56 -0.47
CA GLU A 185 6.79 -20.91 -0.86
C GLU A 185 7.88 -21.95 -0.60
N ASN A 186 9.13 -21.58 -0.88
CA ASN A 186 10.30 -22.41 -0.65
C ASN A 186 10.66 -22.49 0.85
N ALA A 187 10.37 -21.45 1.63
CA ALA A 187 10.64 -21.42 3.06
C ALA A 187 9.63 -22.23 3.90
N VAL A 188 8.34 -22.17 3.56
CA VAL A 188 7.29 -22.98 4.23
C VAL A 188 7.54 -24.47 4.01
N ALA A 189 7.92 -24.88 2.78
CA ALA A 189 8.32 -26.25 2.47
C ALA A 189 9.51 -26.75 3.32
N LEU A 190 10.44 -25.87 3.67
CA LEU A 190 11.58 -26.19 4.55
C LEU A 190 11.18 -26.32 6.02
N THR A 191 10.22 -25.52 6.50
CA THR A 191 9.74 -25.59 7.89
C THR A 191 8.81 -26.77 8.17
N SER A 192 8.07 -27.27 7.19
CA SER A 192 7.24 -28.48 7.37
C SER A 192 8.05 -29.77 7.57
N SER A 193 9.35 -29.75 7.27
CA SER A 193 10.30 -30.84 7.51
C SER A 193 10.95 -30.80 8.90
N ALA A 194 10.87 -29.68 9.63
CA ALA A 194 11.52 -29.49 10.93
C ALA A 194 10.43 -29.14 11.95
N GLY A 195 10.20 -30.02 12.93
CA GLY A 195 9.07 -29.95 13.86
C GLY A 195 8.81 -28.56 14.48
N ALA A 196 7.54 -28.33 14.84
CA ALA A 196 6.88 -27.06 15.19
C ALA A 196 7.40 -26.29 16.44
N GLY A 197 8.68 -26.38 16.79
CA GLY A 197 9.26 -25.78 18.00
C GLY A 197 10.25 -24.64 17.80
N ASP A 198 10.73 -24.35 16.57
CA ASP A 198 11.89 -23.46 16.39
C ASP A 198 11.71 -22.46 15.22
N ILE A 199 10.67 -21.61 15.30
CA ILE A 199 10.41 -20.52 14.33
C ILE A 199 11.49 -19.41 14.38
N LEU A 200 12.40 -19.45 15.36
CA LEU A 200 13.40 -18.40 15.61
C LEU A 200 14.83 -18.75 15.16
N LYS A 201 15.14 -20.00 14.83
CA LYS A 201 16.41 -20.34 14.15
C LYS A 201 16.19 -20.27 12.65
N THR A 202 16.45 -19.08 12.08
CA THR A 202 16.50 -18.90 10.63
C THR A 202 17.70 -19.69 10.09
N PRO A 203 17.52 -20.75 9.29
CA PRO A 203 18.66 -21.38 8.61
C PRO A 203 19.40 -20.36 7.73
N ASP A 204 20.73 -20.47 7.68
CA ASP A 204 21.60 -19.49 6.99
C ASP A 204 21.23 -19.28 5.51
N ASN A 205 20.61 -20.27 4.88
CA ASN A 205 20.21 -20.30 3.47
C ASN A 205 18.90 -19.54 3.11
N ILE A 206 18.23 -18.85 4.05
CA ILE A 206 17.04 -18.05 3.71
C ILE A 206 17.45 -16.77 2.96
N PRO A 207 16.83 -16.43 1.82
CA PRO A 207 17.14 -15.19 1.09
C PRO A 207 16.99 -13.94 1.95
N SER A 208 17.89 -12.97 1.76
CA SER A 208 17.99 -11.73 2.56
C SER A 208 16.65 -11.01 2.71
N HIS A 209 15.86 -10.92 1.63
CA HIS A 209 14.56 -10.25 1.62
C HIS A 209 13.52 -10.90 2.54
N LEU A 210 13.53 -12.24 2.69
CA LEU A 210 12.65 -12.92 3.64
C LEU A 210 13.08 -12.69 5.09
N LYS A 211 14.39 -12.64 5.34
CA LYS A 211 14.91 -12.27 6.67
C LYS A 211 14.47 -10.85 7.02
N THR A 212 14.59 -9.91 6.08
CA THR A 212 14.10 -8.53 6.24
C THR A 212 12.59 -8.48 6.49
N TRP A 213 11.79 -9.23 5.71
CA TRP A 213 10.35 -9.34 5.91
C TRP A 213 9.98 -9.82 7.32
N ALA A 214 10.53 -10.96 7.76
CA ALA A 214 10.26 -11.52 9.08
C ALA A 214 10.71 -10.59 10.21
N GLN A 215 11.89 -9.99 10.09
CA GLN A 215 12.41 -9.03 11.06
C GLN A 215 11.52 -7.80 11.20
N ILE A 216 11.05 -7.25 10.08
CA ILE A 216 10.17 -6.08 10.05
C ILE A 216 8.87 -6.37 10.81
N TRP A 217 8.17 -7.47 10.49
CA TRP A 217 6.89 -7.79 11.14
C TRP A 217 7.06 -8.15 12.62
N ALA A 218 8.09 -8.91 12.97
CA ALA A 218 8.39 -9.23 14.36
C ALA A 218 8.71 -7.97 15.18
N ALA A 219 9.44 -7.03 14.59
CA ALA A 219 9.79 -5.80 15.27
C ALA A 219 8.65 -4.77 15.27
N LEU A 220 7.75 -4.77 14.28
CA LEU A 220 6.45 -4.07 14.37
C LEU A 220 5.65 -4.59 15.56
N ALA A 221 5.45 -5.91 15.67
CA ALA A 221 4.68 -6.51 16.75
C ALA A 221 5.28 -6.18 18.13
N ARG A 222 6.61 -6.09 18.21
CA ARG A 222 7.34 -5.72 19.44
C ARG A 222 7.27 -4.22 19.77
N GLN A 223 7.38 -3.33 18.78
CA GLN A 223 7.59 -1.90 19.03
C GLN A 223 6.31 -1.07 18.97
N LEU A 224 5.38 -1.43 18.08
CA LEU A 224 4.14 -0.67 17.88
C LEU A 224 3.03 -1.18 18.81
N LYS A 225 3.28 -1.14 20.12
CA LYS A 225 2.35 -1.70 21.12
C LYS A 225 1.01 -0.95 21.20
N GLN A 226 0.97 0.30 20.73
CA GLN A 226 -0.25 1.10 20.69
C GLN A 226 -0.99 1.02 19.36
N LEU A 227 -0.47 0.27 18.37
CA LEU A 227 -1.10 0.11 17.07
C LEU A 227 -2.43 -0.60 17.22
N GLN A 228 -3.50 0.02 16.74
CA GLN A 228 -4.86 -0.50 16.82
C GLN A 228 -5.35 -1.00 15.47
N ASN A 229 -5.01 -0.27 14.40
CA ASN A 229 -5.44 -0.59 13.04
C ASN A 229 -4.20 -0.70 12.14
N LEU A 230 -4.10 -1.83 11.46
CA LEU A 230 -3.08 -2.10 10.46
C LEU A 230 -3.76 -2.45 9.14
N HIS A 231 -3.55 -1.62 8.12
CA HIS A 231 -3.97 -1.93 6.76
C HIS A 231 -2.75 -2.25 5.91
N ILE A 232 -2.81 -3.34 5.14
CA ILE A 232 -1.69 -3.80 4.32
C ILE A 232 -2.18 -4.00 2.90
N TRP A 233 -1.63 -3.27 1.96
CA TRP A 233 -1.86 -3.44 0.53
C TRP A 233 -0.64 -4.12 -0.09
N LEU A 234 -0.85 -5.27 -0.74
CA LEU A 234 0.21 -6.05 -1.38
C LEU A 234 -0.07 -6.17 -2.87
N ASP A 235 0.92 -5.88 -3.71
CA ASP A 235 0.84 -6.12 -5.15
C ASP A 235 2.23 -6.42 -5.72
N THR A 236 2.28 -6.85 -6.97
CA THR A 236 3.50 -6.95 -7.75
C THR A 236 3.76 -5.72 -8.62
N ASP A 237 5.04 -5.41 -8.84
CA ASP A 237 5.48 -4.39 -9.80
C ASP A 237 5.41 -4.86 -11.26
N ASP A 238 5.40 -6.18 -11.48
CA ASP A 238 5.34 -6.83 -12.78
C ASP A 238 3.90 -7.00 -13.31
N LYS A 239 3.72 -7.14 -14.63
CA LYS A 239 2.40 -7.34 -15.25
C LYS A 239 1.78 -8.73 -15.02
N SER A 240 2.54 -9.70 -14.51
CA SER A 240 2.06 -11.07 -14.31
C SER A 240 0.83 -11.12 -13.39
N SER A 241 -0.07 -12.07 -13.67
CA SER A 241 -1.25 -12.35 -12.83
C SER A 241 -0.87 -12.57 -11.36
N TRP A 242 -1.72 -12.04 -10.47
CA TRP A 242 -1.58 -12.25 -9.02
C TRP A 242 -1.77 -13.73 -8.63
N SER A 243 -2.41 -14.53 -9.48
CA SER A 243 -2.56 -15.98 -9.28
C SER A 243 -1.23 -16.77 -9.18
N LEU A 244 -0.11 -16.14 -9.56
CA LEU A 244 1.21 -16.72 -9.36
C LEU A 244 1.68 -16.65 -7.89
N VAL A 245 1.05 -15.82 -7.06
CA VAL A 245 1.43 -15.61 -5.65
C VAL A 245 0.72 -16.59 -4.73
N ASN A 246 1.47 -17.33 -3.92
CA ASN A 246 0.88 -18.12 -2.84
C ASN A 246 0.48 -17.24 -1.64
N GLU A 247 -0.74 -16.68 -1.72
CA GLU A 247 -1.36 -15.85 -0.68
C GLU A 247 -1.38 -16.56 0.68
N ARG A 248 -1.69 -17.86 0.70
CA ARG A 248 -1.74 -18.65 1.93
C ARG A 248 -0.39 -18.70 2.62
N ALA A 249 0.71 -18.90 1.89
CA ALA A 249 2.04 -18.94 2.46
C ALA A 249 2.45 -17.59 3.06
N ILE A 250 2.28 -16.49 2.32
CA ILE A 250 2.70 -15.17 2.79
C ILE A 250 1.85 -14.65 3.95
N LEU A 251 0.52 -14.82 3.89
CA LEU A 251 -0.37 -14.33 4.94
C LEU A 251 -0.37 -15.20 6.19
N SER A 252 -0.12 -16.51 6.07
CA SER A 252 0.07 -17.35 7.26
C SER A 252 1.33 -16.98 8.02
N HIS A 253 2.42 -16.66 7.30
CA HIS A 253 3.65 -16.17 7.91
C HIS A 253 3.43 -14.82 8.60
N LEU A 254 2.73 -13.89 7.94
CA LEU A 254 2.36 -12.61 8.53
C LEU A 254 1.50 -12.79 9.78
N ALA A 255 0.44 -13.58 9.71
CA ALA A 255 -0.46 -13.87 10.82
C ALA A 255 0.25 -14.48 12.03
N ALA A 256 1.22 -15.37 11.81
CA ALA A 256 2.02 -15.96 12.88
C ALA A 256 2.85 -14.90 13.62
N LEU A 257 3.40 -13.92 12.91
CA LEU A 257 4.25 -12.87 13.47
C LEU A 257 3.48 -11.76 14.18
N ILE A 258 2.25 -11.45 13.73
CA ILE A 258 1.44 -10.35 14.28
C ILE A 258 0.27 -10.82 15.14
N SER A 259 0.22 -12.12 15.48
CA SER A 259 -0.87 -12.71 16.26
C SER A 259 -1.18 -11.88 17.52
N ILE A 260 -2.45 -11.88 17.95
CA ILE A 260 -2.97 -11.05 19.05
C ILE A 260 -2.14 -11.20 20.35
N GLY A 261 -1.50 -12.35 20.58
CA GLY A 261 -0.61 -12.58 21.71
C GLY A 261 0.71 -11.79 21.66
N THR A 262 1.16 -11.36 20.48
CA THR A 262 2.41 -10.61 20.26
C THR A 262 2.18 -9.09 20.20
N ALA A 263 1.01 -8.66 19.70
CA ALA A 263 0.61 -7.26 19.55
C ALA A 263 -0.77 -7.00 20.20
N PRO A 264 -0.85 -6.89 21.54
CA PRO A 264 -2.14 -6.85 22.26
C PRO A 264 -2.98 -5.60 21.98
N GLY A 265 -2.39 -4.51 21.47
CA GLY A 265 -3.10 -3.30 21.10
C GLY A 265 -3.86 -3.41 19.78
N LEU A 266 -3.52 -4.41 18.95
CA LEU A 266 -4.00 -4.53 17.58
C LEU A 266 -5.42 -5.09 17.56
N LYS A 267 -6.36 -4.28 17.10
CA LYS A 267 -7.80 -4.60 17.06
C LYS A 267 -8.22 -5.11 15.69
N HIS A 268 -7.64 -4.55 14.64
CA HIS A 268 -8.02 -4.87 13.27
C HIS A 268 -6.79 -4.90 12.36
N VAL A 269 -6.68 -5.99 11.59
CA VAL A 269 -5.73 -6.12 10.49
C VAL A 269 -6.51 -6.38 9.21
N SER A 270 -6.45 -5.46 8.27
CA SER A 270 -6.95 -5.65 6.91
C SER A 270 -5.81 -5.86 5.95
N VAL A 271 -5.99 -6.79 5.02
CA VAL A 271 -5.07 -7.06 3.93
C VAL A 271 -5.82 -6.90 2.62
N ASN A 272 -5.37 -5.98 1.81
CA ASN A 272 -5.87 -5.70 0.48
C ASN A 272 -5.00 -6.44 -0.55
N LEU A 273 -5.62 -7.35 -1.28
CA LEU A 273 -5.00 -8.16 -2.33
C LEU A 273 -5.65 -7.90 -3.69
N PRO A 274 -4.93 -8.09 -4.80
CA PRO A 274 -5.54 -8.13 -6.12
C PRO A 274 -6.66 -9.16 -6.23
N LEU A 275 -7.68 -8.83 -7.03
CA LEU A 275 -8.66 -9.81 -7.50
C LEU A 275 -7.97 -10.94 -8.28
N LEU A 276 -8.47 -12.15 -8.10
CA LEU A 276 -7.99 -13.34 -8.80
C LEU A 276 -8.96 -13.71 -9.90
N HIS A 277 -8.43 -14.03 -11.08
CA HIS A 277 -9.28 -14.52 -12.15
C HIS A 277 -9.76 -15.94 -11.80
N PRO A 278 -11.07 -16.25 -11.90
CA PRO A 278 -11.62 -17.54 -11.44
C PRO A 278 -10.93 -18.76 -12.04
N ARG A 279 -10.56 -18.66 -13.32
CA ARG A 279 -9.76 -19.67 -14.06
C ARG A 279 -8.44 -20.08 -13.37
N HIS A 280 -7.82 -19.17 -12.64
CA HIS A 280 -6.49 -19.35 -12.05
C HIS A 280 -6.53 -19.48 -10.52
N GLU A 281 -7.73 -19.48 -9.94
CA GLU A 281 -7.92 -19.73 -8.52
C GLU A 281 -7.49 -21.16 -8.16
N LYS A 282 -6.72 -21.27 -7.08
CA LYS A 282 -6.15 -22.51 -6.58
C LYS A 282 -6.39 -22.56 -5.08
N PRO A 283 -7.33 -23.41 -4.61
CA PRO A 283 -7.67 -23.52 -3.19
C PRO A 283 -6.48 -23.62 -2.24
N GLU A 284 -5.43 -24.33 -2.66
CA GLU A 284 -4.22 -24.60 -1.89
C GLU A 284 -3.24 -23.41 -1.83
N ARG A 285 -3.42 -22.40 -2.69
CA ARG A 285 -2.57 -21.19 -2.75
C ARG A 285 -3.31 -19.92 -2.39
N HIS A 286 -4.61 -19.87 -2.65
CA HIS A 286 -5.41 -18.64 -2.60
C HIS A 286 -6.55 -18.75 -1.59
N PHE A 287 -6.92 -17.60 -1.00
CA PHE A 287 -8.11 -17.50 -0.17
C PHE A 287 -9.33 -17.17 -1.03
N THR A 288 -10.24 -18.12 -1.16
CA THR A 288 -11.50 -17.94 -1.91
C THR A 288 -12.68 -18.32 -1.00
N ASN A 289 -13.89 -17.90 -1.36
CA ASN A 289 -15.07 -18.02 -0.50
C ASN A 289 -15.43 -19.47 -0.14
N ASP A 290 -15.10 -20.42 -1.01
CA ASP A 290 -15.47 -21.84 -0.87
C ASP A 290 -14.41 -22.67 -0.13
N ASN A 291 -13.33 -22.04 0.33
CA ASN A 291 -12.14 -22.71 0.86
C ASN A 291 -11.84 -22.29 2.30
N PRO A 292 -10.89 -22.96 2.99
CA PRO A 292 -10.57 -22.63 4.38
C PRO A 292 -10.31 -21.13 4.55
N PRO A 293 -10.97 -20.48 5.53
CA PRO A 293 -10.95 -19.03 5.69
C PRO A 293 -9.53 -18.53 6.00
N PRO A 294 -9.27 -17.23 5.81
CA PRO A 294 -8.04 -16.62 6.27
C PRO A 294 -7.85 -16.76 7.79
N PRO A 295 -6.60 -16.63 8.28
CA PRO A 295 -6.32 -16.56 9.71
C PRO A 295 -7.25 -15.55 10.40
N ALA A 296 -7.84 -15.92 11.53
CA ALA A 296 -8.91 -15.13 12.18
C ALA A 296 -8.52 -13.69 12.57
N CYS A 297 -7.21 -13.39 12.68
CA CYS A 297 -6.73 -12.04 12.94
C CYS A 297 -6.71 -11.14 11.69
N LEU A 298 -6.94 -11.69 10.49
CA LEU A 298 -6.85 -11.00 9.21
C LEU A 298 -8.23 -10.90 8.54
N THR A 299 -8.55 -9.70 8.05
CA THR A 299 -9.64 -9.48 7.11
C THR A 299 -9.05 -9.27 5.72
N ILE A 300 -9.40 -10.13 4.76
CA ILE A 300 -8.95 -9.97 3.36
C ILE A 300 -10.00 -9.17 2.59
N GLN A 301 -9.54 -8.11 1.94
CA GLN A 301 -10.29 -7.36 0.95
C GLN A 301 -9.64 -7.57 -0.42
N ARG A 302 -10.43 -7.60 -1.48
CA ARG A 302 -9.93 -7.71 -2.85
C ARG A 302 -10.35 -6.51 -3.67
N ASN A 303 -9.44 -5.99 -4.48
CA ASN A 303 -9.71 -4.88 -5.40
C ASN A 303 -9.17 -5.20 -6.79
N LEU A 304 -9.72 -4.53 -7.79
CA LEU A 304 -9.16 -4.62 -9.13
C LEU A 304 -7.74 -4.10 -9.14
N ARG A 305 -6.88 -4.93 -9.72
CA ARG A 305 -5.53 -4.55 -10.05
C ARG A 305 -5.53 -3.64 -11.28
N GLN A 306 -4.63 -2.66 -11.27
CA GLN A 306 -4.30 -1.86 -12.44
C GLN A 306 -4.13 -2.75 -13.69
N THR A 307 -4.85 -2.44 -14.76
CA THR A 307 -4.85 -3.21 -16.02
C THR A 307 -3.94 -2.61 -17.09
N PHE A 308 -3.64 -1.32 -16.96
CA PHE A 308 -2.65 -0.63 -17.76
C PHE A 308 -1.30 -0.68 -17.05
N HIS A 309 -0.20 -0.83 -17.78
CA HIS A 309 1.15 -0.85 -17.20
C HIS A 309 2.08 0.07 -17.99
N GLY A 310 2.94 0.81 -17.29
CA GLY A 310 4.01 1.56 -17.93
C GLY A 310 5.20 0.64 -18.20
N LYS A 311 5.62 0.53 -19.45
CA LYS A 311 6.77 -0.26 -19.87
C LYS A 311 7.83 0.64 -20.50
N GLU A 312 9.07 0.49 -20.06
CA GLU A 312 10.23 1.09 -20.72
C GLU A 312 10.58 0.26 -21.96
N ILE A 313 10.49 0.87 -23.13
CA ILE A 313 10.77 0.20 -24.41
C ILE A 313 12.24 0.41 -24.79
N THR A 314 12.70 1.65 -24.65
CA THR A 314 14.11 2.03 -24.73
C THR A 314 14.46 2.89 -23.51
N PRO A 315 15.74 3.01 -23.12
CA PRO A 315 16.12 3.81 -21.96
C PRO A 315 15.55 5.23 -22.02
N GLY A 316 14.67 5.58 -21.08
CA GLY A 316 13.98 6.86 -21.03
C GLY A 316 12.71 7.00 -21.89
N GLU A 317 12.37 5.98 -22.69
CA GLU A 317 11.14 5.94 -23.49
C GLU A 317 10.13 4.97 -22.89
N PHE A 318 8.98 5.51 -22.47
CA PHE A 318 7.95 4.76 -21.78
C PHE A 318 6.65 4.73 -22.60
N HIS A 319 6.08 3.53 -22.70
CA HIS A 319 4.79 3.29 -23.36
C HIS A 319 3.81 2.69 -22.37
N VAL A 320 2.53 2.92 -22.59
CA VAL A 320 1.47 2.28 -21.83
C VAL A 320 1.01 1.03 -22.57
N ILE A 321 1.05 -0.11 -21.90
CA ILE A 321 0.53 -1.38 -22.39
C ILE A 321 -0.73 -1.75 -21.62
N SER A 322 -1.74 -2.31 -22.30
CA SER A 322 -2.85 -3.02 -21.66
C SER A 322 -2.48 -4.50 -21.65
N ASP A 323 -2.31 -5.08 -20.46
CA ASP A 323 -2.00 -6.49 -20.30
C ASP A 323 -2.54 -6.94 -18.94
N SER A 324 -3.84 -7.20 -18.90
CA SER A 324 -4.50 -7.74 -17.72
C SER A 324 -5.26 -9.00 -18.09
N GLU A 325 -5.21 -9.98 -17.18
CA GLU A 325 -6.11 -11.15 -17.18
C GLU A 325 -7.59 -10.74 -17.09
N PHE A 326 -7.85 -9.49 -16.72
CA PHE A 326 -9.17 -8.87 -16.66
C PHE A 326 -9.40 -7.79 -17.72
N SER A 327 -8.49 -7.60 -18.69
CA SER A 327 -8.63 -6.53 -19.70
C SER A 327 -10.00 -6.59 -20.39
N ILE A 328 -10.49 -7.78 -20.73
CA ILE A 328 -11.83 -7.93 -21.30
C ILE A 328 -12.94 -7.60 -20.32
N LEU A 329 -12.84 -8.01 -19.04
CA LEU A 329 -13.87 -7.65 -18.05
C LEU A 329 -13.92 -6.14 -17.79
N VAL A 330 -12.80 -5.44 -17.95
CA VAL A 330 -12.75 -3.98 -17.87
C VAL A 330 -13.32 -3.33 -19.13
N GLU A 331 -12.98 -3.85 -20.31
CA GLU A 331 -13.60 -3.42 -21.58
C GLU A 331 -15.12 -3.63 -21.57
N MET A 332 -15.61 -4.68 -20.91
CA MET A 332 -17.04 -4.92 -20.75
C MET A 332 -17.76 -3.77 -20.06
N LEU A 333 -17.16 -3.13 -19.05
CA LEU A 333 -17.77 -1.97 -18.37
C LEU A 333 -17.95 -0.76 -19.29
N GLU A 334 -17.28 -0.74 -20.43
CA GLU A 334 -17.43 0.30 -21.45
C GLU A 334 -18.53 -0.04 -22.49
N LEU A 335 -19.08 -1.26 -22.47
CA LEU A 335 -20.16 -1.68 -23.37
C LEU A 335 -21.54 -1.21 -22.87
N PRO A 336 -22.45 -0.76 -23.75
CA PRO A 336 -23.79 -0.33 -23.38
C PRO A 336 -24.60 -1.37 -22.59
N GLU A 337 -24.40 -2.66 -22.87
CA GLU A 337 -25.09 -3.77 -22.21
C GLU A 337 -24.71 -3.93 -20.72
N PHE A 338 -23.57 -3.36 -20.33
CA PHE A 338 -23.04 -3.39 -18.97
C PHE A 338 -23.02 -2.00 -18.32
N GLU A 339 -23.64 -1.01 -18.97
CA GLU A 339 -23.74 0.35 -18.44
C GLU A 339 -24.46 0.34 -17.07
N GLY A 340 -23.78 0.89 -16.06
CA GLY A 340 -24.29 0.93 -14.68
C GLY A 340 -23.96 -0.29 -13.82
N MET A 341 -23.32 -1.34 -14.38
CA MET A 341 -22.73 -2.39 -13.56
C MET A 341 -21.42 -1.91 -12.94
N SER A 342 -21.19 -2.31 -11.70
CA SER A 342 -19.87 -2.24 -11.06
C SER A 342 -18.99 -3.37 -11.56
N LEU A 343 -17.67 -3.16 -11.50
CA LEU A 343 -16.72 -4.22 -11.80
C LEU A 343 -16.90 -5.45 -10.91
N ALA A 344 -17.24 -5.25 -9.63
CA ALA A 344 -17.54 -6.34 -8.71
C ALA A 344 -18.71 -7.22 -9.22
N GLU A 345 -19.71 -6.61 -9.86
CA GLU A 345 -20.83 -7.34 -10.47
C GLU A 345 -20.39 -8.10 -11.72
N VAL A 346 -19.53 -7.52 -12.56
CA VAL A 346 -18.96 -8.20 -13.74
C VAL A 346 -18.09 -9.39 -13.34
N VAL A 347 -17.22 -9.22 -12.35
CA VAL A 347 -16.38 -10.30 -11.82
C VAL A 347 -17.24 -11.41 -11.21
N LYS A 348 -18.30 -11.05 -10.48
CA LYS A 348 -19.26 -12.02 -9.94
C LYS A 348 -20.00 -12.78 -11.05
N ALA A 349 -20.36 -12.10 -12.14
CA ALA A 349 -20.98 -12.73 -13.31
C ALA A 349 -20.01 -13.71 -13.99
N GLU A 350 -18.74 -13.34 -14.16
CA GLU A 350 -17.70 -14.22 -14.69
C GLU A 350 -17.48 -15.44 -13.78
N GLN A 351 -17.43 -15.25 -12.45
CA GLN A 351 -17.37 -16.35 -11.48
C GLN A 351 -18.56 -17.31 -11.59
N GLU A 352 -19.78 -16.80 -11.78
CA GLU A 352 -20.97 -17.64 -12.00
C GLU A 352 -20.88 -18.41 -13.32
N CYS A 353 -20.44 -17.77 -14.40
CA CYS A 353 -20.23 -18.43 -15.68
C CYS A 353 -19.23 -19.58 -15.54
N TRP A 354 -18.09 -19.34 -14.89
CA TRP A 354 -17.09 -20.37 -14.62
C TRP A 354 -17.63 -21.53 -13.77
N ARG A 355 -18.48 -21.24 -12.77
CA ARG A 355 -19.14 -22.29 -11.97
C ARG A 355 -20.06 -23.18 -12.81
N ARG A 356 -20.62 -22.67 -13.91
CA ARG A 356 -21.41 -23.43 -14.88
C ARG A 356 -20.57 -24.08 -15.99
N GLY A 357 -19.24 -23.96 -15.94
CA GLY A 357 -18.33 -24.45 -16.98
C GLY A 357 -18.31 -23.58 -18.24
N GLN A 358 -18.81 -22.35 -18.15
CA GLN A 358 -18.84 -21.35 -19.22
C GLN A 358 -17.77 -20.28 -18.96
N SER A 359 -17.44 -19.49 -19.98
CA SER A 359 -16.56 -18.33 -19.84
C SER A 359 -17.24 -17.14 -20.53
N LEU A 360 -17.52 -16.09 -19.76
CA LEU A 360 -18.13 -14.88 -20.28
C LEU A 360 -17.20 -14.22 -21.30
N GLU A 361 -15.88 -14.26 -21.04
CA GLU A 361 -14.87 -13.84 -22.00
C GLU A 361 -14.99 -14.60 -23.34
N ALA A 362 -15.11 -15.92 -23.31
CA ALA A 362 -15.19 -16.73 -24.53
C ALA A 362 -16.49 -16.45 -25.32
N GLU A 363 -17.62 -16.30 -24.61
CA GLU A 363 -18.91 -15.96 -25.22
C GLU A 363 -18.87 -14.58 -25.89
N LEU A 364 -18.23 -13.59 -25.25
CA LEU A 364 -18.11 -12.24 -25.79
C LEU A 364 -17.09 -12.14 -26.93
N ARG A 365 -15.97 -12.85 -26.86
CA ARG A 365 -15.05 -12.98 -27.99
C ARG A 365 -15.75 -13.59 -29.20
N ALA A 366 -16.65 -14.55 -28.99
CA ALA A 366 -17.46 -15.12 -30.07
C ALA A 366 -18.42 -14.08 -30.66
N LEU A 367 -19.09 -13.27 -29.84
CA LEU A 367 -19.99 -12.19 -30.29
C LEU A 367 -19.26 -11.08 -31.05
N THR A 368 -18.13 -10.59 -30.52
CA THR A 368 -17.32 -9.56 -31.19
C THR A 368 -16.66 -10.06 -32.48
N SER A 369 -16.28 -11.35 -32.54
CA SER A 369 -15.80 -11.97 -33.78
C SER A 369 -16.85 -12.09 -34.88
N TRP A 370 -18.14 -11.97 -34.54
CA TRP A 370 -19.24 -11.94 -35.51
C TRP A 370 -19.55 -10.51 -36.01
N GLU A 371 -19.31 -9.48 -35.19
CA GLU A 371 -19.64 -8.09 -35.55
C GLU A 371 -18.51 -7.32 -36.26
N PHE A 372 -17.25 -7.79 -36.18
CA PHE A 372 -16.15 -7.24 -36.97
C PHE A 372 -15.24 -8.35 -37.53
N PRO A 373 -15.45 -8.79 -38.79
CA PRO A 373 -14.41 -9.51 -39.51
C PRO A 373 -13.24 -8.54 -39.73
N LEU A 374 -12.06 -8.90 -39.23
CA LEU A 374 -10.76 -8.25 -39.39
C LEU A 374 -10.69 -7.34 -40.64
N LEU A 375 -10.56 -6.02 -40.41
CA LEU A 375 -10.09 -5.05 -41.39
C LEU A 375 -8.68 -4.57 -41.01
#